data_AF-A0A7C9E6V6-F1
#
_entry.id   AF-A0A7C9E6V6-F1
#
_cell.length_a   1.000
_cell.length_b   1.000
_cell.length_c   1.000
_cell.angle_alpha   90.00
_cell.angle_beta   90.00
_cell.angle_gamma   90.00
#
_symmetry.space_group_name_H-M   'P 1'
#
loop_
_entity.id
_entity.type
_entity.pdbx_description
1 polymer ?
#
loop_
_entity_poly.entity_id
_entity_poly.type
_entity_poly.pdbx_seq_one_letter_code
_entity_poly.pdbx_strand_id
1 'polypeptide(L)'
;NEASFIKSDSQSNGSILMTSSCDRTVRLWWKGSCLRSFKGHNGPVSTLSDELLGNRGNKLLASGGEDGTVRLWSLSSGGKRGQHTLSATLHGHEKPVKFVTVARHKTSLLISVATDSKIRVWDSTLASASRTSACVGMASVPGAPVGI
;
A
#
# COMPACT_ATOMS: atom_id res chain seq x y z
N ASN A 1 9.46 13.74 -8.80
CA ASN A 1 10.45 12.64 -8.73
C ASN A 1 10.27 11.92 -7.42
N GLU A 2 9.51 10.83 -7.41
CA GLU A 2 9.64 9.75 -6.41
C GLU A 2 8.73 8.59 -6.84
N ALA A 3 9.34 7.53 -7.36
CA ALA A 3 8.68 6.27 -7.70
C ALA A 3 9.27 5.21 -6.77
N SER A 4 8.49 4.73 -5.82
CA SER A 4 8.87 3.57 -4.99
C SER A 4 8.67 2.28 -5.80
N PHE A 5 9.58 1.31 -5.62
CA PHE A 5 9.74 0.12 -6.47
C PHE A 5 9.57 -1.15 -5.64
N ILE A 6 8.73 -2.08 -6.12
CA ILE A 6 8.74 -3.48 -5.66
C ILE A 6 9.00 -4.38 -6.86
N LYS A 7 9.96 -5.30 -6.70
CA LYS A 7 10.20 -6.45 -7.58
C LYS A 7 9.64 -7.71 -6.92
N SER A 8 8.68 -8.36 -7.56
CA SER A 8 8.34 -9.75 -7.21
C SER A 8 8.87 -10.67 -8.29
N ASP A 9 9.83 -11.53 -7.93
CA ASP A 9 10.38 -12.53 -8.86
C ASP A 9 9.43 -13.74 -8.88
N SER A 10 8.70 -13.94 -9.98
CA SER A 10 7.99 -15.19 -10.23
C SER A 10 8.81 -16.01 -11.22
N GLN A 11 9.17 -17.23 -10.83
CA GLN A 11 9.81 -18.19 -11.72
C GLN A 11 8.99 -18.31 -13.03
N SER A 12 9.69 -18.05 -14.14
CA SER A 12 9.25 -17.97 -15.55
C SER A 12 8.77 -16.59 -16.07
N ASN A 13 9.61 -15.99 -16.90
CA ASN A 13 9.33 -15.03 -18.00
C ASN A 13 9.10 -13.54 -17.76
N GLY A 14 9.50 -12.98 -16.62
CA GLY A 14 9.79 -11.54 -16.50
C GLY A 14 9.49 -10.94 -15.14
N SER A 15 10.05 -9.76 -14.88
CA SER A 15 9.78 -8.98 -13.66
C SER A 15 8.53 -8.14 -13.84
N ILE A 16 7.57 -8.30 -12.94
CA ILE A 16 6.50 -7.32 -12.76
C ILE A 16 7.07 -6.12 -12.00
N LEU A 17 6.67 -4.91 -12.41
CA LEU A 17 7.03 -3.65 -11.74
C LEU A 17 5.76 -2.96 -11.24
N MET A 18 5.77 -2.52 -9.98
CA MET A 18 4.76 -1.60 -9.43
C MET A 18 5.39 -0.23 -9.19
N THR A 19 4.67 0.84 -9.53
CA THR A 19 5.14 2.22 -9.33
C THR A 19 4.06 3.08 -8.67
N SER A 20 4.45 3.89 -7.69
CA SER A 20 3.66 5.02 -7.18
C SER A 20 3.88 6.27 -8.06
N SER A 21 2.95 7.23 -8.00
CA SER A 21 3.03 8.46 -8.80
C SER A 21 2.31 9.64 -8.14
N CYS A 22 2.82 10.85 -8.42
CA CYS A 22 2.20 12.11 -8.00
C CYS A 22 0.84 12.37 -8.66
N ASP A 23 0.52 11.68 -9.75
CA ASP A 23 -0.80 11.71 -10.39
C ASP A 23 -1.89 10.95 -9.61
N ARG A 24 -1.57 10.52 -8.37
CA ARG A 24 -2.46 9.80 -7.43
C ARG A 24 -2.75 8.37 -7.85
N THR A 25 -1.94 7.81 -8.76
CA THR A 25 -2.09 6.44 -9.24
C THR A 25 -0.97 5.52 -8.78
N VAL A 26 -1.33 4.25 -8.61
CA VAL A 26 -0.37 3.14 -8.62
C VAL A 26 -0.45 2.47 -9.98
N ARG A 27 0.66 2.01 -10.55
CA ARG A 27 0.67 1.36 -11.86
C ARG A 27 1.44 0.05 -11.84
N LEU A 28 0.91 -0.92 -12.56
CA LEU A 28 1.49 -2.24 -12.81
C LEU A 28 2.07 -2.27 -14.22
N TRP A 29 3.34 -2.63 -14.34
CA TRP A 29 4.08 -2.66 -15.59
C TRP A 29 4.63 -4.05 -15.87
N TRP A 30 4.69 -4.37 -17.16
CA TRP A 30 5.28 -5.59 -17.67
C TRP A 30 5.92 -5.33 -19.03
N LYS A 31 7.20 -5.69 -19.19
CA LYS A 31 7.95 -5.55 -20.46
C LYS A 31 7.76 -4.15 -21.10
N GLY A 32 7.85 -3.09 -20.30
CA GLY A 32 7.70 -1.70 -20.74
C GLY A 32 6.27 -1.21 -20.96
N SER A 33 5.27 -2.08 -20.83
CA SER A 33 3.85 -1.72 -21.00
C SER A 33 3.13 -1.58 -19.66
N CYS A 34 2.33 -0.53 -19.50
CA CYS A 34 1.45 -0.35 -18.35
C CYS A 34 0.24 -1.28 -18.49
N LEU A 35 0.18 -2.34 -17.69
CA LEU A 35 -0.91 -3.32 -17.70
C LEU A 35 -2.15 -2.82 -16.96
N ARG A 36 -1.96 -2.15 -15.82
CA ARG A 36 -3.05 -1.64 -14.97
C ARG A 36 -2.67 -0.32 -14.31
N SER A 37 -3.66 0.57 -14.16
CA SER A 37 -3.58 1.79 -13.37
C SER A 37 -4.65 1.74 -12.28
N PHE A 38 -4.22 1.84 -11.04
CA PHE A 38 -5.04 1.82 -9.84
C PHE A 38 -5.28 3.27 -9.40
N LYS A 39 -6.53 3.71 -9.47
CA LYS A 39 -6.97 5.05 -9.05
C LYS A 39 -7.75 4.93 -7.75
N GLY A 40 -7.52 5.86 -6.83
CA GLY A 40 -8.33 5.95 -5.61
C GLY A 40 -7.78 6.92 -4.57
N HIS A 41 -6.46 7.11 -4.48
CA HIS A 41 -5.90 8.12 -3.58
C HIS A 41 -6.40 9.53 -3.95
N ASN A 42 -6.63 10.35 -2.93
CA ASN A 42 -7.06 11.74 -3.06
C ASN A 42 -5.87 12.72 -3.11
N GLY A 43 -4.65 12.23 -2.92
CA GLY A 43 -3.38 12.96 -3.05
C GLY A 43 -2.29 12.09 -3.67
N PRO A 44 -1.11 12.66 -3.96
CA PRO A 44 0.05 11.92 -4.47
C PRO A 44 0.31 10.61 -3.72
N VAL A 45 0.69 9.56 -4.45
CA VAL A 45 1.12 8.30 -3.82
C VAL A 45 2.60 8.41 -3.51
N SER A 46 2.92 8.46 -2.22
CA SER A 46 4.27 8.70 -1.70
C SER A 46 5.07 7.41 -1.52
N THR A 47 4.41 6.27 -1.29
CA THR A 47 5.10 5.02 -0.98
C THR A 47 4.27 3.78 -1.35
N LEU A 48 4.96 2.68 -1.64
CA LEU A 48 4.43 1.33 -1.80
C LEU A 48 5.06 0.43 -0.73
N SER A 49 4.39 -0.66 -0.35
CA SER A 49 5.01 -1.66 0.53
C SER A 49 6.28 -2.21 -0.11
N ASP A 50 7.10 -2.93 0.63
CA ASP A 50 8.27 -3.64 0.10
C ASP A 50 7.92 -5.05 -0.37
N GLU A 51 6.88 -5.64 0.22
CA GLU A 51 6.37 -6.97 -0.11
C GLU A 51 4.84 -6.94 -0.30
N LEU A 52 4.28 -8.04 -0.81
CA LEU A 52 2.83 -8.21 -0.94
C LEU A 52 2.26 -8.84 0.33
N LEU A 53 1.12 -8.34 0.78
CA LEU A 53 0.39 -8.89 1.92
C LEU A 53 -0.41 -10.13 1.54
N GLY A 54 -0.72 -10.93 2.55
CA GLY A 54 -1.59 -12.10 2.44
C GLY A 54 -0.83 -13.41 2.15
N ASN A 55 -1.60 -14.47 1.90
CA ASN A 55 -1.08 -15.79 1.53
C ASN A 55 -1.40 -16.10 0.04
N ARG A 56 -1.02 -17.29 -0.44
CA ARG A 56 -1.01 -17.67 -1.87
C ARG A 56 -2.30 -17.38 -2.67
N GLY A 57 -3.47 -17.20 -2.03
CA GLY A 57 -4.75 -16.96 -2.71
C GLY A 57 -5.18 -15.51 -2.90
N ASN A 58 -4.73 -14.57 -2.05
CA ASN A 58 -5.15 -13.16 -2.12
C ASN A 58 -3.96 -12.24 -1.82
N LYS A 59 -3.19 -11.95 -2.86
CA LYS A 59 -2.04 -11.03 -2.76
C LYS A 59 -2.52 -9.59 -2.84
N LEU A 60 -2.20 -8.81 -1.83
CA LEU A 60 -2.49 -7.38 -1.79
C LEU A 60 -1.20 -6.56 -1.85
N LEU A 61 -1.22 -5.46 -2.59
CA LEU A 61 -0.21 -4.42 -2.51
C LEU A 61 -0.70 -3.33 -1.55
N ALA A 62 0.16 -2.80 -0.68
CA ALA A 62 -0.17 -1.59 0.07
C ALA A 62 0.47 -0.34 -0.57
N SER A 63 -0.22 0.79 -0.50
CA SER A 63 0.31 2.11 -0.82
C SER A 63 -0.03 3.13 0.25
N GLY A 64 0.87 4.07 0.50
CA GLY A 64 0.64 5.25 1.33
C GLY A 64 0.54 6.50 0.46
N GLY A 65 -0.33 7.43 0.83
CA GLY A 65 -0.54 8.69 0.11
C GLY A 65 -0.34 9.93 0.98
N GLU A 66 -0.21 11.07 0.29
CA GLU A 66 -0.25 12.39 0.91
C GLU A 66 -1.64 12.74 1.50
N ASP A 67 -2.67 11.97 1.13
CA ASP A 67 -4.02 12.06 1.73
C ASP A 67 -4.12 11.44 3.13
N GLY A 68 -3.00 11.01 3.72
CA GLY A 68 -2.97 10.39 5.05
C GLY A 68 -3.61 9.01 5.11
N THR A 69 -3.89 8.39 3.96
CA THR A 69 -4.46 7.04 3.90
C THR A 69 -3.42 6.00 3.49
N VAL A 70 -3.61 4.79 4.00
CA VAL A 70 -2.98 3.59 3.43
C VAL A 70 -4.05 2.82 2.67
N ARG A 71 -3.75 2.33 1.47
CA ARG A 71 -4.70 1.59 0.64
C ARG A 71 -4.18 0.23 0.29
N LEU A 72 -5.07 -0.76 0.30
CA LEU A 72 -4.77 -2.14 -0.07
C LEU A 72 -5.37 -2.43 -1.44
N TRP A 73 -4.56 -2.93 -2.36
CA TRP A 73 -4.94 -3.21 -3.74
C TRP A 73 -4.86 -4.70 -4.03
N SER A 74 -5.96 -5.30 -4.48
CA SER A 74 -5.93 -6.69 -4.93
C SER A 74 -5.32 -6.79 -6.32
N LEU A 75 -4.35 -7.70 -6.47
CA LEU A 75 -3.70 -7.99 -7.75
C LEU A 75 -4.37 -9.12 -8.51
N SER A 76 -5.29 -9.86 -7.86
CA SER A 76 -6.00 -10.99 -8.44
C SER A 76 -6.88 -10.58 -9.63
N SER A 77 -6.86 -11.39 -10.68
CA SER A 77 -7.58 -11.15 -11.94
C SER A 77 -9.03 -11.67 -11.85
N GLY A 78 -9.81 -11.17 -10.89
CA GLY A 78 -11.18 -11.68 -10.63
C GLY A 78 -12.33 -10.84 -11.20
N GLY A 79 -12.09 -9.59 -11.59
CA GLY A 79 -13.14 -8.66 -12.03
C GLY A 79 -13.02 -8.29 -13.50
N LYS A 80 -14.17 -8.18 -14.19
CA LYS A 80 -14.30 -7.57 -15.52
C LYS A 80 -13.38 -6.34 -15.63
N ARG A 81 -12.66 -6.18 -16.75
CA ARG A 81 -11.78 -5.04 -17.04
C ARG A 81 -12.45 -3.74 -16.55
N GLY A 82 -11.95 -3.18 -15.43
CA GLY A 82 -12.37 -1.87 -14.93
C GLY A 82 -13.12 -1.80 -13.59
N GLN A 83 -13.42 -2.90 -12.87
CA GLN A 83 -14.14 -2.80 -11.59
C GLN A 83 -13.39 -3.39 -10.39
N HIS A 84 -13.04 -2.46 -9.48
CA HIS A 84 -12.63 -2.60 -8.07
C HIS A 84 -11.40 -3.45 -7.75
N THR A 85 -10.23 -2.84 -7.95
CA THR A 85 -8.93 -3.28 -7.42
C THR A 85 -8.61 -2.74 -6.02
N LEU A 86 -9.37 -1.76 -5.50
CA LEU A 86 -9.22 -1.28 -4.12
C LEU A 86 -9.92 -2.25 -3.17
N SER A 87 -9.14 -2.94 -2.35
CA SER A 87 -9.65 -3.87 -1.33
C SER A 87 -10.06 -3.14 -0.05
N ALA A 88 -9.29 -2.14 0.38
CA ALA A 88 -9.58 -1.38 1.58
C ALA A 88 -8.86 -0.03 1.58
N THR A 89 -9.44 0.94 2.29
CA THR A 89 -8.78 2.19 2.69
C THR A 89 -8.64 2.20 4.21
N LEU A 90 -7.41 2.32 4.69
CA LEU A 90 -7.05 2.35 6.09
C LEU A 90 -6.88 3.81 6.51
N HIS A 91 -7.80 4.28 7.34
CA HIS A 91 -7.83 5.64 7.87
C HIS A 91 -7.16 5.71 9.23
N GLY A 92 -6.49 6.82 9.52
CA GLY A 92 -5.99 7.12 10.86
C GLY A 92 -4.77 8.03 10.89
N HIS A 93 -3.94 8.05 9.85
CA HIS A 93 -2.91 9.08 9.77
C HIS A 93 -3.54 10.44 9.46
N GLU A 94 -3.05 11.47 10.11
CA GLU A 94 -3.56 12.85 9.97
C GLU A 94 -2.72 13.67 8.99
N LYS A 95 -1.57 13.13 8.56
CA LYS A 95 -0.61 13.76 7.67
C LYS A 95 -0.04 12.73 6.67
N PRO A 96 0.69 13.15 5.62
CA PRO A 96 1.23 12.25 4.61
C PRO A 96 1.94 11.02 5.15
N VAL A 97 1.55 9.85 4.64
CA VAL A 97 2.25 8.58 4.88
C VAL A 97 3.58 8.62 4.14
N LYS A 98 4.67 8.32 4.81
CA LYS A 98 6.03 8.40 4.23
C LYS A 98 6.62 7.04 3.91
N PHE A 99 6.25 6.02 4.68
CA PHE A 99 6.72 4.67 4.46
C PHE A 99 5.65 3.65 4.85
N VAL A 100 5.61 2.55 4.10
CA VAL A 100 4.81 1.37 4.40
C VAL A 100 5.66 0.11 4.19
N THR A 101 5.52 -0.90 5.06
CA THR A 101 6.24 -2.17 4.93
C THR A 101 5.43 -3.32 5.51
N VAL A 102 5.60 -4.52 4.96
CA VAL A 102 4.97 -5.73 5.49
C VAL A 102 5.81 -6.24 6.68
N ALA A 103 5.14 -6.59 7.78
CA ALA A 103 5.85 -7.18 8.91
C ALA A 103 6.34 -8.58 8.52
N ARG A 104 7.67 -8.75 8.45
CA ARG A 104 8.31 -9.99 7.94
C ARG A 104 7.91 -11.27 8.67
N HIS A 105 7.52 -11.19 9.93
CA HIS A 105 7.09 -12.36 10.72
C HIS A 105 5.62 -12.74 10.48
N LYS A 106 4.79 -11.86 9.90
CA LYS A 106 3.38 -12.11 9.62
C LYS A 106 2.89 -11.25 8.44
N THR A 107 2.69 -11.87 7.28
CA THR A 107 2.34 -11.18 6.02
C THR A 107 0.96 -10.52 6.00
N SER A 108 0.12 -10.71 7.04
CA SER A 108 -1.12 -9.95 7.21
C SER A 108 -0.91 -8.61 7.91
N LEU A 109 0.25 -8.40 8.53
CA LEU A 109 0.55 -7.17 9.25
C LEU A 109 1.28 -6.18 8.34
N LEU A 110 0.81 -4.95 8.37
CA LEU A 110 1.43 -3.81 7.71
C LEU A 110 1.86 -2.79 8.76
N ILE A 111 3.01 -2.17 8.56
CA ILE A 111 3.47 -1.04 9.35
C ILE A 111 3.48 0.19 8.44
N SER A 112 2.93 1.30 8.93
CA SER A 112 3.01 2.60 8.27
C SER A 112 3.55 3.67 9.20
N VAL A 113 4.31 4.60 8.64
CA VAL A 113 4.79 5.79 9.34
C VAL A 113 4.39 7.03 8.55
N ALA A 114 4.03 8.10 9.26
CA ALA A 114 3.63 9.35 8.65
C ALA A 114 4.28 10.55 9.35
N THR A 115 4.15 11.73 8.73
CA THR A 115 4.65 13.00 9.28
C THR A 115 3.85 13.49 10.49
N ASP A 116 2.82 12.77 10.92
CA ASP A 116 2.07 12.99 12.16
C ASP A 116 2.80 12.44 13.41
N SER A 117 4.06 12.02 13.25
CA SER A 117 4.87 11.37 14.28
C SER A 117 4.31 10.04 14.79
N LYS A 118 3.34 9.43 14.08
CA LYS A 118 2.73 8.15 14.45
C LYS A 118 3.25 7.02 13.56
N ILE A 119 3.44 5.88 14.21
CA ILE A 119 3.62 4.57 13.59
C ILE A 119 2.34 3.78 13.85
N ARG A 120 1.77 3.17 12.82
CA ARG A 120 0.56 2.35 12.91
C ARG A 120 0.83 0.95 12.40
N VAL A 121 0.30 -0.04 13.11
CA VAL A 121 0.28 -1.44 12.69
C VAL A 121 -1.14 -1.81 12.29
N TRP A 122 -1.29 -2.41 11.12
CA TRP A 122 -2.59 -2.79 10.55
C TRP A 122 -2.63 -4.29 10.31
N ASP A 123 -3.77 -4.94 10.58
CA ASP A 123 -4.03 -6.31 10.14
C ASP A 123 -4.96 -6.32 8.92
N SER A 124 -4.42 -6.71 7.77
CA SER A 124 -5.14 -6.73 6.49
C SER A 124 -6.30 -7.73 6.49
N THR A 125 -6.32 -8.71 7.39
CA THR A 125 -7.45 -9.65 7.51
C THR A 125 -8.71 -8.98 8.06
N LEU A 126 -8.54 -7.94 8.89
CA LEU A 126 -9.64 -7.17 9.47
C LEU A 126 -10.18 -6.12 8.50
N ALA A 127 -9.35 -5.68 7.56
CA ALA A 127 -9.73 -4.68 6.57
C ALA A 127 -10.86 -5.14 5.62
N SER A 128 -11.02 -6.46 5.44
CA SER A 128 -12.06 -7.07 4.62
C SER A 128 -13.35 -7.40 5.38
N ALA A 129 -13.34 -7.32 6.71
CA ALA A 129 -14.25 -8.12 7.55
C ALA A 129 -15.29 -7.32 8.36
N SER A 130 -15.64 -6.09 7.98
CA SER A 130 -16.64 -5.20 8.63
C SER A 130 -16.10 -4.27 9.74
N ARG A 131 -16.38 -2.96 9.56
CA ARG A 131 -16.47 -1.78 10.46
C ARG A 131 -15.49 -1.55 11.63
N THR A 132 -14.66 -2.50 12.03
CA THR A 132 -13.56 -2.26 12.98
C THR A 132 -12.32 -1.75 12.26
N SER A 133 -11.67 -0.73 12.85
CA SER A 133 -10.40 -0.22 12.37
C SER A 133 -9.40 -1.37 12.24
N ALA A 134 -8.81 -1.56 11.06
CA ALA A 134 -7.76 -2.57 10.87
C ALA A 134 -6.49 -2.23 11.67
N CYS A 135 -6.41 -1.06 12.31
CA CYS A 135 -5.30 -0.66 13.16
C CYS A 135 -5.32 -1.48 14.45
N VAL A 136 -4.31 -2.33 14.62
CA VAL A 136 -4.14 -3.21 15.79
C VAL A 136 -3.06 -2.70 16.74
N GLY A 137 -2.34 -1.64 16.38
CA GLY A 137 -1.34 -1.00 17.24
C GLY A 137 -0.97 0.40 16.75
N MET A 138 -0.61 1.27 17.68
CA MET A 138 -0.11 2.61 17.41
C MET A 138 1.00 2.95 18.40
N ALA A 139 2.05 3.58 17.90
CA ALA A 139 3.06 4.26 18.71
C ALA A 139 3.24 5.69 18.19
N SER A 140 3.64 6.61 19.08
CA SER A 140 3.97 7.99 18.73
C SER A 140 5.39 8.29 19.17
N VAL A 141 6.17 8.92 18.29
CA VAL A 141 7.49 9.45 18.66
C VAL A 141 7.29 10.87 19.21
N PRO A 142 7.68 11.15 20.46
CA PRO A 142 7.58 12.51 21.01
C PRO A 142 8.56 13.44 20.31
N GLY A 143 8.14 14.69 20.09
CA GLY A 143 8.93 15.73 19.43
C GLY A 143 8.45 16.06 18.01
N ALA A 144 8.89 17.21 17.50
CA ALA A 144 8.59 17.62 16.13
C ALA A 144 9.35 16.73 15.13
N PRO A 145 8.72 16.32 14.00
CA PRO A 145 9.44 15.65 12.93
C PRO A 145 10.62 16.51 12.49
N VAL A 146 11.84 15.97 12.59
CA VAL A 146 13.02 16.61 12.00
C VAL A 146 12.93 16.41 10.49
N GLY A 147 13.06 17.50 9.72
CA GLY A 147 12.71 17.57 8.30
C GLY A 147 13.16 16.36 7.47
N ILE A 148 12.22 15.86 6.66
CA ILE A 148 12.39 14.81 5.63
C ILE A 148 12.01 15.38 4.29
#